data_AF-A0A353QBR3-F1
#
_entry.id   AF-A0A353QBR3-F1
#
_cell.length_a   1.000
_cell.length_b   1.000
_cell.length_c   1.000
_cell.angle_alpha   90.00
_cell.angle_beta   90.00
_cell.angle_gamma   90.00
#
_symmetry.space_group_name_H-M   'P 1'
#
loop_
_entity.id
_entity.type
_entity.pdbx_description
1 polymer ?
#
loop_
_entity_poly.entity_id
_entity_poly.type
_entity_poly.pdbx_seq_one_letter_code
_entity_poly.pdbx_strand_id
1 'polypeptide(L)'
;VEGKYYFGIDRREVTLSHTAGSAGAITFETNLPAEDVAIQWENTSQAHFMADLDYNNKVINVTANNINDTQAYLEEYFSIQAGSFTLRVKVVQNFLRGNFYIDCNSVKVNGVYTDNLTLNAGHTITLTLVSADKSVFGYDYELSTNTVDGISFSGTGTITALRQQVTLQGAGTVNNRNPKALTISANNYDQTTCQTRIQPAFSAKNILCLGTGNNHGYYLEGGSSRGMMEAAANFGLLENSIVKVEEIYYTALSSSNTATLTTAINAKPDIVVIGYNYTLDAGRAAILFQYLQDGGIVFAFIENDSPLNLFSLVFPGAGITYVLRNQGGAAYALADIDDPLTHGPFGDYRGKAWGEDYSATTTYAGIPADKVYAYTDANRVGATTSYTELTLFRHREYNLVFAGDGGFLANSGDIKGDRTNTNAYPFGVDESYNPVPNTGYGTGVYATTVYNSHIFGNFMAWAFEEAEYRGINTN
;
A
#
# COMPACT_ATOMS: atom_id res chain seq x y z
N VAL A 1 -10.73 -29.87 50.72
CA VAL A 1 -11.66 -30.55 51.67
C VAL A 1 -10.90 -31.69 52.32
N GLU A 2 -10.96 -31.80 53.64
CA GLU A 2 -10.31 -32.84 54.44
C GLU A 2 -11.24 -33.18 55.61
N GLY A 3 -11.80 -34.40 55.58
CA GLY A 3 -12.87 -34.79 56.50
C GLY A 3 -14.09 -33.86 56.39
N LYS A 4 -14.48 -33.25 57.50
CA LYS A 4 -15.60 -32.29 57.57
C LYS A 4 -15.21 -30.84 57.25
N TYR A 5 -13.92 -30.55 57.08
CA TYR A 5 -13.42 -29.19 56.89
C TYR A 5 -13.16 -28.88 55.41
N TYR A 6 -13.43 -27.64 55.02
CA TYR A 6 -13.11 -27.14 53.68
C TYR A 6 -12.51 -25.73 53.76
N PHE A 7 -11.63 -25.43 52.82
CA PHE A 7 -11.13 -24.10 52.56
C PHE A 7 -10.95 -23.97 51.04
N GLY A 8 -11.53 -22.92 50.45
CA GLY A 8 -11.46 -22.63 49.02
C GLY A 8 -11.25 -21.14 48.80
N ILE A 9 -10.60 -20.78 47.70
CA ILE A 9 -10.36 -19.40 47.27
C ILE A 9 -10.78 -19.25 45.81
N ASP A 10 -11.23 -18.07 45.42
CA ASP A 10 -11.68 -17.78 44.06
C ASP A 10 -10.52 -17.67 43.05
N ARG A 11 -9.33 -17.28 43.51
CA ARG A 11 -8.12 -17.12 42.67
C ARG A 11 -6.84 -17.41 43.43
N ARG A 12 -5.78 -17.75 42.68
CA ARG A 12 -4.40 -17.96 43.18
C ARG A 12 -3.42 -16.88 42.73
N GLU A 13 -3.90 -15.88 42.00
CA GLU A 13 -3.09 -14.76 41.54
C GLU A 13 -3.86 -13.45 41.69
N VAL A 14 -3.18 -12.41 42.17
CA VAL A 14 -3.67 -11.04 42.25
C VAL A 14 -2.69 -10.12 41.53
N THR A 15 -3.17 -9.39 40.53
CA THR A 15 -2.39 -8.36 39.83
C THR A 15 -2.81 -6.98 40.29
N LEU A 16 -1.84 -6.17 40.71
CA LEU A 16 -2.00 -4.83 41.23
C LEU A 16 -1.43 -3.78 40.25
N SER A 17 -1.94 -2.55 40.34
CA SER A 17 -1.38 -1.41 39.59
C SER A 17 -0.01 -1.02 40.13
N HIS A 18 0.73 -0.22 39.36
CA HIS A 18 2.06 0.27 39.74
C HIS A 18 2.06 1.26 40.90
N THR A 19 0.91 1.82 41.26
CA THR A 19 0.77 2.86 42.28
C THR A 19 0.82 2.28 43.70
N ALA A 20 1.45 2.98 44.64
CA ALA A 20 1.32 2.67 46.06
C ALA A 20 -0.17 2.68 46.49
N GLY A 21 -0.57 1.72 47.32
CA GLY A 21 -1.94 1.58 47.79
C GLY A 21 -2.90 0.93 46.80
N SER A 22 -2.47 0.53 45.60
CA SER A 22 -3.34 -0.26 44.72
C SER A 22 -3.68 -1.59 45.39
N ALA A 23 -4.95 -1.97 45.34
CA ALA A 23 -5.45 -3.13 46.07
C ALA A 23 -6.19 -4.11 45.15
N GLY A 24 -6.18 -5.37 45.56
CA GLY A 24 -6.94 -6.47 44.99
C GLY A 24 -7.46 -7.36 46.11
N ALA A 25 -8.46 -8.17 45.81
CA ALA A 25 -9.13 -9.01 46.80
C ALA A 25 -9.18 -10.47 46.34
N ILE A 26 -9.07 -11.38 47.31
CA ILE A 26 -9.31 -12.81 47.15
C ILE A 26 -10.47 -13.14 48.06
N THR A 27 -11.54 -13.71 47.52
CA THR A 27 -12.63 -14.22 48.34
C THR A 27 -12.34 -15.67 48.70
N PHE A 28 -12.72 -16.06 49.92
CA PHE A 28 -12.53 -17.43 50.37
C PHE A 28 -13.80 -18.00 51.01
N GLU A 29 -13.94 -19.31 51.00
CA GLU A 29 -15.04 -20.00 51.66
C GLU A 29 -14.47 -21.07 52.58
N THR A 30 -14.97 -21.13 53.81
CA THR A 30 -14.51 -22.13 54.79
C THR A 30 -15.51 -22.33 55.93
N ASN A 31 -15.47 -23.51 56.53
CA ASN A 31 -16.09 -23.81 57.82
C ASN A 31 -15.07 -24.03 58.96
N LEU A 32 -13.78 -23.74 58.73
CA LEU A 32 -12.75 -23.69 59.76
C LEU A 32 -12.94 -22.43 60.62
N PRO A 33 -12.64 -22.46 61.93
CA PRO A 33 -12.70 -21.28 62.78
C PRO A 33 -11.61 -20.25 62.41
N ALA A 34 -11.75 -19.00 62.86
CA ALA A 34 -10.90 -17.89 62.44
C ALA A 34 -9.43 -18.08 62.84
N GLU A 35 -9.21 -18.62 64.04
CA GLU A 35 -7.90 -18.92 64.60
C GLU A 35 -7.09 -19.96 63.81
N ASP A 36 -7.77 -20.75 62.96
CA ASP A 36 -7.13 -21.76 62.12
C ASP A 36 -6.75 -21.23 60.73
N VAL A 37 -7.07 -19.97 60.41
CA VAL A 37 -6.75 -19.33 59.12
C VAL A 37 -5.73 -18.22 59.32
N ALA A 38 -4.56 -18.37 58.70
CA ALA A 38 -3.48 -17.40 58.78
C ALA A 38 -2.81 -17.17 57.42
N ILE A 39 -2.27 -15.97 57.23
CA ILE A 39 -1.44 -15.61 56.07
C ILE A 39 0.03 -15.72 56.48
N GLN A 40 0.82 -16.37 55.64
CA GLN A 40 2.25 -16.50 55.83
C GLN A 40 2.99 -16.15 54.53
N TRP A 41 3.75 -15.06 54.55
CA TRP A 41 4.61 -14.68 53.43
C TRP A 41 5.83 -15.61 53.32
N GLU A 42 6.21 -15.94 52.08
CA GLU A 42 7.41 -16.76 51.83
C GLU A 42 8.71 -16.00 52.08
N ASN A 43 8.70 -14.69 51.84
CA ASN A 43 9.79 -13.78 52.17
C ASN A 43 9.41 -12.94 53.40
N THR A 44 10.28 -12.89 54.41
CA THR A 44 10.00 -12.23 55.70
C THR A 44 9.99 -10.70 55.66
N SER A 45 10.41 -10.07 54.55
CA SER A 45 10.57 -8.62 54.47
C SER A 45 9.27 -7.85 54.23
N GLN A 46 8.18 -8.48 53.73
CA GLN A 46 6.92 -7.81 53.31
C GLN A 46 7.18 -6.49 52.55
N ALA A 47 8.24 -6.46 51.74
CA ALA A 47 8.81 -5.20 51.28
C ALA A 47 7.87 -4.50 50.29
N HIS A 48 7.17 -5.28 49.45
CA HIS A 48 6.38 -4.73 48.35
C HIS A 48 4.87 -4.83 48.55
N PHE A 49 4.41 -5.80 49.34
CA PHE A 49 2.99 -6.09 49.50
C PHE A 49 2.59 -6.32 50.95
N MET A 50 1.33 -6.04 51.23
CA MET A 50 0.64 -6.48 52.43
C MET A 50 -0.59 -7.28 52.05
N ALA A 51 -0.91 -8.29 52.85
CA ALA A 51 -2.13 -9.07 52.73
C ALA A 51 -2.81 -9.10 54.10
N ASP A 52 -4.05 -8.63 54.15
CA ASP A 52 -4.85 -8.51 55.36
C ASP A 52 -6.05 -9.47 55.28
N LEU A 53 -6.20 -10.33 56.30
CA LEU A 53 -7.26 -11.32 56.37
C LEU A 53 -8.49 -10.72 57.08
N ASP A 54 -9.54 -10.47 56.32
CA ASP A 54 -10.86 -10.15 56.87
C ASP A 54 -11.71 -11.43 56.93
N TYR A 55 -11.63 -12.12 58.06
CA TYR A 55 -12.32 -13.39 58.25
C TYR A 55 -13.85 -13.26 58.31
N ASN A 56 -14.37 -12.11 58.75
CA ASN A 56 -15.81 -11.88 58.87
C ASN A 56 -16.44 -11.68 57.50
N ASN A 57 -15.78 -10.91 56.64
CA ASN A 57 -16.23 -10.67 55.27
C ASN A 57 -15.74 -11.71 54.26
N LYS A 58 -14.93 -12.68 54.70
CA LYS A 58 -14.40 -13.77 53.89
C LYS A 58 -13.55 -13.29 52.71
N VAL A 59 -12.72 -12.28 52.97
CA VAL A 59 -11.85 -11.64 51.98
C VAL A 59 -10.42 -11.55 52.50
N ILE A 60 -9.44 -11.70 51.62
CA ILE A 60 -8.06 -11.31 51.83
C ILE A 60 -7.78 -10.10 50.94
N ASN A 61 -7.50 -8.95 51.56
CA ASN A 61 -7.16 -7.72 50.85
C ASN A 61 -5.65 -7.67 50.64
N VAL A 62 -5.21 -7.60 49.40
CA VAL A 62 -3.79 -7.48 49.03
C VAL A 62 -3.53 -6.07 48.55
N THR A 63 -2.55 -5.38 49.12
CA THR A 63 -2.24 -3.98 48.81
C THR A 63 -0.75 -3.81 48.51
N ALA A 64 -0.42 -2.95 47.54
CA ALA A 64 0.96 -2.57 47.28
C ALA A 64 1.45 -1.50 48.28
N ASN A 65 2.63 -1.71 48.86
CA ASN A 65 3.22 -0.78 49.83
C ASN A 65 3.87 0.44 49.16
N ASN A 66 4.43 0.25 47.98
CA ASN A 66 5.22 1.25 47.27
C ASN A 66 4.77 1.39 45.82
N ILE A 67 5.18 2.50 45.19
CA ILE A 67 5.15 2.60 43.73
C ILE A 67 6.18 1.59 43.20
N ASN A 68 5.79 0.82 42.19
CA ASN A 68 6.74 0.00 41.45
C ASN A 68 7.32 0.80 40.29
N ASP A 69 8.43 1.51 40.53
CA ASP A 69 9.19 2.25 39.51
C ASP A 69 10.41 1.46 39.00
N THR A 70 10.51 0.17 39.36
CA THR A 70 11.67 -0.68 39.11
C THR A 70 11.83 -1.13 37.66
N GLN A 71 10.87 -0.77 36.79
CA GLN A 71 10.78 -1.19 35.38
C GLN A 71 10.65 -2.71 35.19
N ALA A 72 10.31 -3.45 36.25
CA ALA A 72 10.04 -4.88 36.23
C ALA A 72 8.81 -5.21 37.07
N TYR A 73 8.14 -6.32 36.78
CA TYR A 73 7.09 -6.82 37.66
C TYR A 73 7.70 -7.17 39.02
N LEU A 74 7.10 -6.64 40.09
CA LEU A 74 7.39 -7.13 41.43
C LEU A 74 6.50 -8.33 41.69
N GLU A 75 7.11 -9.44 42.07
CA GLU A 75 6.41 -10.69 42.35
C GLU A 75 6.77 -11.19 43.74
N GLU A 76 5.76 -11.44 44.56
CA GLU A 76 5.92 -12.13 45.84
C GLU A 76 4.84 -13.20 45.99
N TYR A 77 5.06 -14.09 46.96
CA TYR A 77 4.17 -15.20 47.26
C TYR A 77 3.85 -15.21 48.75
N PHE A 78 2.58 -15.44 49.04
CA PHE A 78 2.15 -15.82 50.39
C PHE A 78 1.37 -17.13 50.32
N SER A 79 1.33 -17.83 51.45
CA SER A 79 0.51 -19.00 51.65
C SER A 79 -0.61 -18.69 52.63
N ILE A 80 -1.79 -19.20 52.34
CA ILE A 80 -2.90 -19.25 53.27
C ILE A 80 -2.82 -20.60 53.97
N GLN A 81 -2.54 -20.57 55.27
CA GLN A 81 -2.58 -21.74 56.16
C GLN A 81 -4.00 -21.81 56.74
N ALA A 82 -4.73 -22.88 56.45
CA ALA A 82 -6.10 -23.08 56.92
C ALA A 82 -6.24 -24.49 57.49
N GLY A 83 -6.01 -24.67 58.79
CA GLY A 83 -5.87 -26.00 59.40
C GLY A 83 -4.74 -26.81 58.73
N SER A 84 -5.08 -27.88 58.04
CA SER A 84 -4.15 -28.72 57.26
C SER A 84 -3.97 -28.28 55.80
N PHE A 85 -4.76 -27.32 55.33
CA PHE A 85 -4.64 -26.80 53.96
C PHE A 85 -3.56 -25.73 53.89
N THR A 86 -2.73 -25.81 52.86
CA THR A 86 -1.82 -24.73 52.47
C THR A 86 -2.10 -24.34 51.01
N LEU A 87 -2.52 -23.10 50.79
CA LEU A 87 -2.76 -22.56 49.44
C LEU A 87 -1.80 -21.42 49.15
N ARG A 88 -0.94 -21.62 48.14
CA ARG A 88 0.00 -20.60 47.67
C ARG A 88 -0.71 -19.63 46.72
N VAL A 89 -0.48 -18.34 46.94
CA VAL A 89 -1.00 -17.22 46.14
C VAL A 89 0.17 -16.39 45.62
N LYS A 90 0.13 -16.04 44.34
CA LYS A 90 1.06 -15.11 43.69
C LYS A 90 0.48 -13.69 43.72
N VAL A 91 1.31 -12.72 44.11
CA VAL A 91 0.98 -11.29 44.00
C VAL A 91 1.93 -10.67 42.99
N VAL A 92 1.36 -9.96 42.02
CA VAL A 92 2.10 -9.27 40.96
C VAL A 92 1.79 -7.77 41.03
N GLN A 93 2.81 -6.92 41.05
CA GLN A 93 2.65 -5.48 40.82
C GLN A 93 3.14 -5.14 39.41
N ASN A 94 2.30 -4.47 38.63
CA ASN A 94 2.74 -3.80 37.41
C ASN A 94 3.77 -2.72 37.75
N PHE A 95 4.69 -2.38 36.85
CA PHE A 95 5.61 -1.25 37.04
C PHE A 95 5.09 0.01 36.34
N LEU A 96 5.60 1.16 36.78
CA LEU A 96 5.34 2.48 36.20
C LEU A 96 5.97 2.50 34.80
N ARG A 97 5.11 2.54 33.79
CA ARG A 97 5.52 2.72 32.40
C ARG A 97 5.69 4.20 32.10
N GLY A 98 6.65 4.53 31.25
CA GLY A 98 6.85 5.91 30.81
C GLY A 98 5.62 6.46 30.09
N ASN A 99 5.26 7.70 30.43
CA ASN A 99 4.26 8.48 29.72
C ASN A 99 4.86 9.10 28.43
N PHE A 100 5.09 8.24 27.45
CA PHE A 100 5.44 8.61 26.08
C PHE A 100 4.47 7.93 25.10
N TYR A 101 4.43 8.33 23.84
CA TYR A 101 3.63 7.67 22.80
C TYR A 101 4.36 7.66 21.46
N ILE A 102 3.84 6.88 20.51
CA ILE A 102 4.35 6.80 19.13
C ILE A 102 3.68 7.88 18.28
N ASP A 103 4.44 8.76 17.64
CA ASP A 103 3.92 9.67 16.61
C ASP A 103 3.66 8.88 15.33
N CYS A 104 2.43 8.37 15.14
CA CYS A 104 2.10 7.48 14.02
C CYS A 104 2.32 8.11 12.64
N ASN A 105 2.31 9.44 12.52
CA ASN A 105 2.58 10.14 11.26
C ASN A 105 4.07 10.14 10.90
N SER A 106 4.95 9.81 11.85
CA SER A 106 6.40 9.74 11.64
C SER A 106 6.90 8.35 11.22
N VAL A 107 6.01 7.35 11.17
CA VAL A 107 6.37 5.97 10.86
C VAL A 107 6.79 5.86 9.39
N LYS A 108 8.03 5.39 9.18
CA LYS A 108 8.60 5.17 7.85
C LYS A 108 9.24 3.79 7.77
N VAL A 109 8.82 3.01 6.77
CA VAL A 109 9.45 1.75 6.39
C VAL A 109 10.66 2.05 5.49
N ASN A 110 11.80 1.42 5.75
CA ASN A 110 13.04 1.57 4.99
C ASN A 110 13.48 0.22 4.43
N GLY A 111 14.16 0.26 3.28
CA GLY A 111 14.62 -0.92 2.54
C GLY A 111 13.69 -1.34 1.39
N VAL A 112 14.17 -2.31 0.61
CA VAL A 112 13.48 -2.85 -0.57
C VAL A 112 13.25 -4.33 -0.35
N TYR A 113 11.98 -4.76 -0.42
CA TYR A 113 11.56 -6.10 -0.05
C TYR A 113 11.26 -6.90 -1.32
N THR A 114 12.11 -7.86 -1.68
CA THR A 114 11.89 -8.78 -2.80
C THR A 114 11.58 -10.18 -2.29
N ASP A 115 11.03 -11.04 -3.14
CA ASP A 115 10.73 -12.43 -2.74
C ASP A 115 12.00 -13.20 -2.35
N ASN A 116 11.85 -14.11 -1.38
CA ASN A 116 12.92 -14.90 -0.74
C ASN A 116 14.02 -14.07 -0.06
N LEU A 117 13.82 -12.77 0.16
CA LEU A 117 14.78 -11.90 0.83
C LEU A 117 14.75 -12.11 2.35
N THR A 118 15.88 -12.51 2.92
CA THR A 118 16.06 -12.48 4.38
C THR A 118 16.42 -11.07 4.83
N LEU A 119 15.66 -10.53 5.78
CA LEU A 119 15.86 -9.17 6.28
C LEU A 119 17.23 -9.03 6.95
N ASN A 120 17.82 -7.85 6.77
CA ASN A 120 19.14 -7.50 7.30
C ASN A 120 19.12 -6.07 7.88
N ALA A 121 20.29 -5.53 8.26
CA ALA A 121 20.42 -4.20 8.85
C ALA A 121 19.84 -3.04 7.99
N GLY A 122 19.66 -3.24 6.67
CA GLY A 122 19.02 -2.26 5.79
C GLY A 122 17.49 -2.25 5.82
N HIS A 123 16.85 -3.20 6.51
CA HIS A 123 15.40 -3.34 6.58
C HIS A 123 14.91 -2.92 7.96
N THR A 124 14.35 -1.72 8.04
CA THR A 124 14.01 -1.10 9.33
C THR A 124 12.70 -0.34 9.26
N ILE A 125 12.13 -0.06 10.44
CA ILE A 125 11.08 0.94 10.59
C ILE A 125 11.66 2.06 11.46
N THR A 126 11.65 3.29 10.96
CA THR A 126 12.02 4.49 11.74
C THR A 126 10.76 5.24 12.16
N LEU A 127 10.73 5.72 13.40
CA LEU A 127 9.61 6.50 13.93
C LEU A 127 10.08 7.45 15.04
N THR A 128 9.20 8.34 15.49
CA THR A 128 9.45 9.27 16.60
C THR A 128 8.61 8.90 17.82
N LEU A 129 9.28 8.75 18.96
CA LEU A 129 8.64 8.72 20.28
C LEU A 129 8.49 10.15 20.81
N VAL A 130 7.35 10.43 21.43
CA VAL A 130 7.02 11.74 22.00
C VAL A 130 6.66 11.59 23.47
N SER A 131 7.30 12.40 24.32
CA SER A 131 7.07 12.44 25.77
C SER A 131 6.47 13.78 26.17
N ALA A 132 5.58 13.79 27.16
CA ALA A 132 4.96 15.03 27.64
C ALA A 132 5.96 15.94 28.39
N ASP A 133 6.86 15.35 29.16
CA ASP A 133 7.87 16.06 29.95
C ASP A 133 9.10 15.18 30.24
N LYS A 134 10.06 15.71 31.00
CA LYS A 134 11.34 15.05 31.30
C LYS A 134 11.27 13.97 32.38
N SER A 135 10.12 13.76 33.02
CA SER A 135 9.96 12.73 34.07
C SER A 135 10.18 11.31 33.57
N VAL A 136 10.02 11.09 32.27
CA VAL A 136 10.22 9.78 31.62
C VAL A 136 11.65 9.55 31.13
N PHE A 137 12.55 10.51 31.32
CA PHE A 137 13.93 10.34 30.87
C PHE A 137 14.63 9.25 31.69
N GLY A 138 15.31 8.34 31.01
CA GLY A 138 15.92 7.15 31.60
C GLY A 138 15.00 5.93 31.70
N TYR A 139 13.72 6.04 31.31
CA TYR A 139 12.87 4.87 31.14
C TYR A 139 13.22 4.10 29.86
N ASP A 140 13.18 2.77 29.96
CA ASP A 140 13.35 1.88 28.82
C ASP A 140 12.08 1.85 27.96
N TYR A 141 12.25 2.05 26.66
CA TYR A 141 11.22 1.74 25.67
C TYR A 141 11.49 0.38 25.05
N GLU A 142 10.41 -0.32 24.77
CA GLU A 142 10.38 -1.53 23.95
C GLU A 142 9.25 -1.37 22.93
N LEU A 143 9.63 -1.52 21.67
CA LEU A 143 8.75 -1.44 20.51
C LEU A 143 8.83 -2.76 19.76
N SER A 144 7.68 -3.28 19.37
CA SER A 144 7.61 -4.47 18.54
C SER A 144 6.42 -4.39 17.58
N THR A 145 6.48 -5.15 16.50
CA THR A 145 5.31 -5.41 15.66
C THR A 145 4.75 -6.79 15.93
N ASN A 146 3.48 -7.01 15.56
CA ASN A 146 3.04 -8.38 15.27
C ASN A 146 3.89 -9.01 14.16
N THR A 147 3.89 -10.34 14.09
CA THR A 147 4.52 -11.08 12.99
C THR A 147 3.50 -11.33 11.89
N VAL A 148 3.83 -10.93 10.66
CA VAL A 148 3.01 -11.20 9.46
C VAL A 148 3.87 -11.90 8.42
N ASP A 149 3.45 -13.09 8.00
CA ASP A 149 4.18 -13.94 7.05
C ASP A 149 5.65 -14.16 7.41
N GLY A 150 5.94 -14.30 8.70
CA GLY A 150 7.28 -14.50 9.23
C GLY A 150 8.14 -13.24 9.36
N ILE A 151 7.60 -12.05 9.04
CA ILE A 151 8.30 -10.77 9.21
C ILE A 151 7.81 -10.04 10.46
N SER A 152 8.76 -9.53 11.24
CA SER A 152 8.50 -8.65 12.38
C SER A 152 9.63 -7.62 12.56
N PHE A 153 9.36 -6.58 13.35
CA PHE A 153 10.33 -5.54 13.68
C PHE A 153 10.33 -5.29 15.18
N SER A 154 11.50 -5.01 15.75
CA SER A 154 11.61 -4.62 17.15
C SER A 154 12.74 -3.64 17.41
N GLY A 155 12.62 -2.87 18.49
CA GLY A 155 13.64 -1.94 18.93
C GLY A 155 13.50 -1.64 20.42
N THR A 156 14.64 -1.52 21.10
CA THR A 156 14.69 -1.17 22.53
C THR A 156 15.71 -0.05 22.75
N GLY A 157 15.61 0.64 23.88
CA GLY A 157 16.54 1.68 24.28
C GLY A 157 15.98 2.51 25.42
N THR A 158 16.62 3.64 25.73
CA THR A 158 16.17 4.57 26.78
C THR A 158 15.61 5.86 26.19
N ILE A 159 14.62 6.45 26.86
CA ILE A 159 14.12 7.78 26.53
C ILE A 159 15.12 8.83 27.05
N THR A 160 15.61 9.70 26.17
CA THR A 160 16.61 10.74 26.49
C THR A 160 16.21 12.14 26.03
N ALA A 161 15.14 12.25 25.24
CA ALA A 161 14.62 13.49 24.69
C ALA A 161 13.09 13.48 24.64
N LEU A 162 12.49 14.68 24.64
CA LEU A 162 11.04 14.83 24.51
C LEU A 162 10.51 14.35 23.16
N ARG A 163 11.32 14.49 22.12
CA ARG A 163 11.10 13.88 20.79
C ARG A 163 12.35 13.10 20.45
N GLN A 164 12.21 11.79 20.25
CA GLN A 164 13.33 10.90 20.00
C GLN A 164 13.03 10.03 18.79
N GLN A 165 13.87 10.12 17.77
CA GLN A 165 13.82 9.18 16.65
C GLN A 165 14.39 7.84 17.11
N VAL A 166 13.71 6.76 16.77
CA VAL A 166 14.12 5.38 17.06
C VAL A 166 13.98 4.52 15.82
N THR A 167 14.77 3.46 15.77
CA THR A 167 14.81 2.52 14.65
C THR A 167 14.49 1.12 15.16
N LEU A 168 13.51 0.47 14.54
CA LEU A 168 13.18 -0.93 14.78
C LEU A 168 13.85 -1.77 13.69
N GLN A 169 14.61 -2.78 14.10
CA GLN A 169 15.30 -3.70 13.23
C GLN A 169 14.33 -4.78 12.74
N GLY A 170 14.31 -5.02 11.42
CA GLY A 170 13.52 -6.09 10.83
C GLY A 170 14.18 -7.45 10.97
N ALA A 171 13.35 -8.49 11.15
CA ALA A 171 13.73 -9.90 11.17
C ALA A 171 12.74 -10.73 10.33
N GLY A 172 13.21 -11.88 9.84
CA GLY A 172 12.42 -12.81 9.03
C GLY A 172 12.83 -12.85 7.56
N THR A 173 12.04 -13.56 6.76
CA THR A 173 12.25 -13.72 5.32
C THR A 173 10.96 -13.39 4.59
N VAL A 174 11.05 -12.62 3.51
CA VAL A 174 9.94 -12.34 2.60
C VAL A 174 9.63 -13.63 1.85
N ASN A 175 8.51 -14.29 2.16
CA ASN A 175 8.12 -15.57 1.54
C ASN A 175 7.02 -15.45 0.48
N ASN A 176 6.51 -14.23 0.29
CA ASN A 176 5.51 -13.88 -0.70
C ASN A 176 5.55 -12.35 -0.92
N ARG A 177 4.92 -11.91 -2.00
CA ARG A 177 4.79 -10.49 -2.37
C ARG A 177 3.47 -9.86 -1.92
N ASN A 178 2.72 -10.53 -1.05
CA ASN A 178 1.53 -9.95 -0.49
C ASN A 178 1.91 -8.79 0.43
N PRO A 179 1.12 -7.71 0.43
CA PRO A 179 1.37 -6.60 1.32
C PRO A 179 1.21 -7.01 2.79
N LYS A 180 2.12 -6.53 3.64
CA LYS A 180 2.21 -6.93 5.05
C LYS A 180 1.76 -5.78 5.93
N ALA A 181 0.55 -5.86 6.47
CA ALA A 181 0.01 -4.88 7.40
C ALA A 181 0.51 -5.18 8.82
N LEU A 182 1.34 -4.30 9.36
CA LEU A 182 1.97 -4.45 10.67
C LEU A 182 1.38 -3.45 11.67
N THR A 183 1.09 -3.94 12.86
CA THR A 183 0.74 -3.14 14.04
C THR A 183 1.99 -3.01 14.91
N ILE A 184 2.48 -1.78 15.08
CA ILE A 184 3.54 -1.42 16.00
C ILE A 184 2.92 -1.17 17.38
N SER A 185 3.51 -1.72 18.43
CA SER A 185 3.09 -1.56 19.82
C SER A 185 4.25 -1.07 20.68
N ALA A 186 3.95 -0.24 21.68
CA ALA A 186 4.91 0.25 22.67
C ALA A 186 4.60 -0.25 24.09
N ASN A 187 5.63 -0.40 24.92
CA ASN A 187 5.53 -0.68 26.35
C ASN A 187 5.20 0.57 27.21
N ASN A 188 4.59 1.60 26.63
CA ASN A 188 4.25 2.85 27.33
C ASN A 188 2.98 2.73 28.18
N TYR A 189 2.70 3.78 28.96
CA TYR A 189 1.51 3.87 29.83
C TYR A 189 0.20 3.65 29.05
N ASP A 190 0.03 4.35 27.91
CA ASP A 190 -1.19 4.29 27.09
C ASP A 190 -1.22 3.11 26.11
N GLN A 191 -0.18 2.26 26.06
CA GLN A 191 -0.05 1.14 25.13
C GLN A 191 -0.33 1.55 23.68
N THR A 192 0.28 2.64 23.24
CA THR A 192 0.02 3.24 21.93
C THR A 192 0.36 2.25 20.83
N THR A 193 -0.52 2.18 19.82
CA THR A 193 -0.30 1.40 18.62
C THR A 193 -0.35 2.26 17.36
N CYS A 194 0.43 1.88 16.36
CA CYS A 194 0.38 2.48 15.02
C CYS A 194 0.32 1.39 13.96
N GLN A 195 -0.33 1.68 12.84
CA GLN A 195 -0.35 0.78 11.68
C GLN A 195 0.69 1.22 10.65
N THR A 196 1.33 0.25 10.01
CA THR A 196 2.18 0.48 8.84
C THR A 196 2.06 -0.68 7.87
N ARG A 197 2.52 -0.50 6.63
CA ARG A 197 2.45 -1.51 5.59
C ARG A 197 3.80 -1.64 4.90
N ILE A 198 4.27 -2.88 4.79
CA ILE A 198 5.35 -3.22 3.86
C ILE A 198 4.71 -3.64 2.55
N GLN A 199 5.13 -3.01 1.48
CA GLN A 199 4.79 -3.39 0.12
C GLN A 199 6.03 -4.03 -0.52
N PRO A 200 6.07 -5.36 -0.63
CA PRO A 200 7.09 -6.02 -1.45
C PRO A 200 7.08 -5.47 -2.88
N ALA A 201 8.26 -5.45 -3.50
CA ALA A 201 8.43 -5.10 -4.90
C ALA A 201 7.66 -6.12 -5.76
N PHE A 202 7.01 -5.62 -6.82
CA PHE A 202 6.38 -6.47 -7.81
C PHE A 202 7.43 -7.36 -8.50
N SER A 203 7.04 -8.58 -8.84
CA SER A 203 7.88 -9.50 -9.63
C SER A 203 8.18 -8.91 -11.01
N ALA A 204 9.17 -9.47 -11.71
CA ALA A 204 9.49 -9.06 -13.07
C ALA A 204 8.24 -9.11 -13.99
N LYS A 205 8.18 -8.20 -14.97
CA LYS A 205 7.01 -8.05 -15.85
C LYS A 205 7.39 -8.10 -17.32
N ASN A 206 6.59 -8.80 -18.12
CA ASN A 206 6.73 -8.90 -19.57
C ASN A 206 5.69 -8.00 -20.25
N ILE A 207 6.15 -7.07 -21.06
CA ILE A 207 5.29 -6.15 -21.82
C ILE A 207 5.42 -6.42 -23.31
N LEU A 208 4.30 -6.78 -23.93
CA LEU A 208 4.16 -6.87 -25.38
C LEU A 208 3.77 -5.50 -25.95
N CYS A 209 4.58 -4.99 -26.87
CA CYS A 209 4.44 -3.67 -27.47
C CYS A 209 4.04 -3.83 -28.94
N LEU A 210 2.88 -3.30 -29.33
CA LEU A 210 2.27 -3.49 -30.65
C LEU A 210 2.06 -2.13 -31.34
N GLY A 211 2.67 -1.93 -32.50
CA GLY A 211 2.54 -0.68 -33.23
C GLY A 211 3.46 -0.61 -34.43
N THR A 212 3.62 0.58 -35.00
CA THR A 212 4.59 0.86 -36.05
C THR A 212 4.98 2.33 -36.01
N GLY A 213 6.26 2.64 -35.98
CA GLY A 213 6.70 4.02 -35.89
C GLY A 213 8.20 4.10 -35.77
N ASN A 214 8.76 5.24 -36.18
CA ASN A 214 10.20 5.48 -36.07
C ASN A 214 10.45 6.58 -35.04
N ASN A 215 11.17 6.23 -33.97
CA ASN A 215 11.85 7.15 -33.06
C ASN A 215 10.97 8.15 -32.29
N HIS A 216 9.73 7.74 -31.97
CA HIS A 216 8.77 8.58 -31.26
C HIS A 216 8.22 7.92 -29.97
N GLY A 217 8.46 6.62 -29.75
CA GLY A 217 7.98 5.93 -28.55
C GLY A 217 6.46 5.66 -28.57
N TYR A 218 5.87 5.62 -29.77
CA TYR A 218 4.43 5.54 -30.02
C TYR A 218 3.76 4.34 -29.34
N TYR A 219 4.41 3.18 -29.41
CA TYR A 219 3.92 1.94 -28.85
C TYR A 219 4.89 1.42 -27.79
N LEU A 220 5.57 2.36 -27.12
CA LEU A 220 6.58 2.11 -26.10
C LEU A 220 7.84 1.44 -26.67
N GLU A 221 8.10 1.46 -27.97
CA GLU A 221 9.21 0.75 -28.62
C GLU A 221 10.62 1.24 -28.24
N GLY A 222 10.72 2.44 -27.69
CA GLY A 222 11.97 3.13 -27.37
C GLY A 222 11.71 4.58 -26.99
N GLY A 223 12.77 5.40 -26.98
CA GLY A 223 12.69 6.83 -26.68
C GLY A 223 12.21 7.12 -25.25
N SER A 224 11.57 8.27 -25.06
CA SER A 224 11.32 8.78 -23.71
C SER A 224 10.26 8.00 -22.94
N SER A 225 9.26 7.45 -23.62
CA SER A 225 8.24 6.62 -22.97
C SER A 225 8.85 5.30 -22.47
N ARG A 226 9.70 4.63 -23.26
CA ARG A 226 10.47 3.47 -22.80
C ARG A 226 11.48 3.84 -21.72
N GLY A 227 12.23 4.93 -21.89
CA GLY A 227 13.24 5.35 -20.93
C GLY A 227 12.64 5.75 -19.58
N MET A 228 11.42 6.31 -19.54
CA MET A 228 10.68 6.50 -18.30
C MET A 228 10.44 5.17 -17.56
N MET A 229 10.11 4.11 -18.30
CA MET A 229 9.90 2.77 -17.75
C MET A 229 11.20 2.10 -17.29
N GLU A 230 12.33 2.38 -17.94
CA GLU A 230 13.65 1.82 -17.60
C GLU A 230 14.38 2.61 -16.51
N ALA A 231 13.94 3.83 -16.21
CA ALA A 231 14.52 4.65 -15.16
C ALA A 231 14.19 4.06 -13.78
N ALA A 232 15.24 3.59 -13.09
CA ALA A 232 15.12 2.93 -11.79
C ALA A 232 14.44 3.80 -10.72
N ALA A 233 14.50 5.13 -10.83
CA ALA A 233 13.80 6.05 -9.92
C ALA A 233 12.27 6.02 -10.11
N ASN A 234 11.78 5.72 -11.31
CA ASN A 234 10.36 5.56 -11.58
C ASN A 234 9.92 4.12 -11.28
N PHE A 235 10.59 3.15 -11.89
CA PHE A 235 10.29 1.73 -11.82
C PHE A 235 11.58 0.94 -11.59
N GLY A 236 11.76 0.38 -10.40
CA GLY A 236 12.95 -0.39 -10.09
C GLY A 236 13.10 -0.74 -8.62
N LEU A 237 14.30 -1.15 -8.22
CA LEU A 237 14.61 -1.61 -6.86
C LEU A 237 15.43 -0.59 -6.06
N LEU A 238 15.33 0.71 -6.37
CA LEU A 238 15.86 1.74 -5.48
C LEU A 238 14.91 1.93 -4.30
N GLU A 239 15.45 2.29 -3.15
CA GLU A 239 14.63 2.58 -1.97
C GLU A 239 13.63 3.71 -2.22
N ASN A 240 14.03 4.69 -3.03
CA ASN A 240 13.20 5.83 -3.46
C ASN A 240 12.51 5.61 -4.82
N SER A 241 12.51 4.41 -5.39
CA SER A 241 11.69 4.12 -6.58
C SER A 241 10.21 4.39 -6.28
N ILE A 242 9.54 5.14 -7.16
CA ILE A 242 8.11 5.46 -7.06
C ILE A 242 7.29 4.15 -7.04
N VAL A 243 7.56 3.26 -7.99
CA VAL A 243 7.03 1.91 -8.02
C VAL A 243 8.18 0.91 -7.92
N LYS A 244 8.12 0.06 -6.90
CA LYS A 244 9.12 -0.99 -6.71
C LYS A 244 8.73 -2.21 -7.52
N VAL A 245 9.52 -2.50 -8.55
CA VAL A 245 9.36 -3.65 -9.44
C VAL A 245 10.74 -4.17 -9.79
N GLU A 246 10.83 -5.48 -10.00
CA GLU A 246 12.02 -6.12 -10.54
C GLU A 246 12.19 -5.77 -12.04
N GLU A 247 12.82 -6.64 -12.82
CA GLU A 247 13.12 -6.36 -14.22
C GLU A 247 11.84 -6.28 -15.08
N ILE A 248 11.83 -5.35 -16.04
CA ILE A 248 10.77 -5.24 -17.03
C ILE A 248 11.32 -5.66 -18.38
N TYR A 249 10.72 -6.68 -18.97
CA TYR A 249 11.09 -7.20 -20.28
C TYR A 249 10.14 -6.72 -21.35
N TYR A 250 10.68 -6.47 -22.53
CA TYR A 250 9.94 -5.87 -23.64
C TYR A 250 10.02 -6.73 -24.89
N THR A 251 8.86 -7.01 -25.48
CA THR A 251 8.76 -7.62 -26.81
C THR A 251 8.05 -6.64 -27.73
N ALA A 252 8.77 -6.03 -28.66
CA ALA A 252 8.20 -5.09 -29.63
C ALA A 252 7.92 -5.78 -30.96
N LEU A 253 6.69 -5.68 -31.46
CA LEU A 253 6.27 -6.24 -32.73
C LEU A 253 5.77 -5.14 -33.66
N SER A 254 6.61 -4.77 -34.63
CA SER A 254 6.18 -3.88 -35.71
C SER A 254 5.27 -4.65 -36.67
N SER A 255 4.01 -4.21 -36.84
CA SER A 255 3.02 -4.80 -37.77
C SER A 255 2.85 -6.33 -37.63
N SER A 256 2.04 -6.79 -36.68
CA SER A 256 1.79 -8.23 -36.48
C SER A 256 0.58 -8.72 -37.29
N ASN A 257 0.75 -9.77 -38.08
CA ASN A 257 -0.39 -10.56 -38.56
C ASN A 257 -0.98 -11.40 -37.40
N THR A 258 -2.14 -12.01 -37.62
CA THR A 258 -2.85 -12.82 -36.61
C THR A 258 -1.98 -13.94 -36.04
N ALA A 259 -1.20 -14.65 -36.86
CA ALA A 259 -0.36 -15.75 -36.39
C ALA A 259 0.77 -15.28 -35.46
N THR A 260 1.45 -14.18 -35.83
CA THR A 260 2.49 -13.57 -35.01
C THR A 260 1.92 -13.07 -33.68
N LEU A 261 0.74 -12.43 -33.70
CA LEU A 261 0.07 -11.99 -32.48
C LEU A 261 -0.32 -13.18 -31.59
N THR A 262 -0.86 -14.26 -32.17
CA THR A 262 -1.19 -15.49 -31.42
C THR A 262 0.04 -16.05 -30.71
N THR A 263 1.19 -16.16 -31.39
CA THR A 263 2.43 -16.62 -30.76
C THR A 263 2.84 -15.73 -29.59
N ALA A 264 2.78 -14.41 -29.77
CA ALA A 264 3.18 -13.46 -28.74
C ALA A 264 2.26 -13.49 -27.51
N ILE A 265 0.94 -13.58 -27.72
CA ILE A 265 -0.04 -13.67 -26.64
C ILE A 265 0.03 -15.02 -25.91
N ASN A 266 0.33 -16.12 -26.63
CA ASN A 266 0.55 -17.44 -26.01
C ASN A 266 1.79 -17.48 -25.11
N ALA A 267 2.73 -16.53 -25.24
CA ALA A 267 3.82 -16.36 -24.30
C ALA A 267 3.38 -15.69 -22.98
N LYS A 268 2.09 -15.35 -22.86
CA LYS A 268 1.45 -14.74 -21.69
C LYS A 268 2.19 -13.49 -21.20
N PRO A 269 2.31 -12.44 -22.04
CA PRO A 269 2.78 -11.15 -21.53
C PRO A 269 1.86 -10.70 -20.39
N ASP A 270 2.40 -9.99 -19.40
CA ASP A 270 1.62 -9.44 -18.30
C ASP A 270 0.77 -8.26 -18.78
N ILE A 271 1.32 -7.48 -19.71
CA ILE A 271 0.71 -6.25 -20.24
C ILE A 271 0.92 -6.19 -21.75
N VAL A 272 -0.10 -5.76 -22.47
CA VAL A 272 -0.05 -5.40 -23.90
C VAL A 272 -0.25 -3.90 -24.04
N VAL A 273 0.71 -3.21 -24.66
CA VAL A 273 0.61 -1.78 -25.01
C VAL A 273 0.53 -1.66 -26.52
N ILE A 274 -0.55 -1.06 -27.01
CA ILE A 274 -0.81 -0.81 -28.42
C ILE A 274 -0.70 0.69 -28.65
N GLY A 275 0.07 1.09 -29.67
CA GLY A 275 0.25 2.48 -30.07
C GLY A 275 0.22 2.67 -31.58
N TYR A 276 0.54 3.86 -32.04
CA TYR A 276 0.59 4.15 -33.48
C TYR A 276 1.66 3.31 -34.19
N ASN A 277 1.44 2.86 -35.44
CA ASN A 277 0.15 2.55 -36.07
C ASN A 277 -0.13 1.06 -35.91
N TYR A 278 -1.35 0.73 -35.48
CA TYR A 278 -1.82 -0.65 -35.35
C TYR A 278 -3.29 -0.76 -35.76
N THR A 279 -3.62 -1.80 -36.51
CA THR A 279 -4.98 -2.11 -36.95
C THR A 279 -5.47 -3.39 -36.27
N LEU A 280 -6.56 -3.27 -35.53
CA LEU A 280 -7.30 -4.37 -34.92
C LEU A 280 -8.33 -4.92 -35.91
N ASP A 281 -7.91 -5.83 -36.79
CA ASP A 281 -8.88 -6.64 -37.55
C ASP A 281 -9.67 -7.57 -36.62
N ALA A 282 -10.74 -8.17 -37.13
CA ALA A 282 -11.63 -9.04 -36.35
C ALA A 282 -10.88 -10.22 -35.68
N GLY A 283 -9.85 -10.77 -36.34
CA GLY A 283 -9.07 -11.88 -35.80
C GLY A 283 -8.17 -11.45 -34.64
N ARG A 284 -7.50 -10.30 -34.77
CA ARG A 284 -6.66 -9.74 -33.70
C ARG A 284 -7.50 -9.26 -32.52
N ALA A 285 -8.65 -8.67 -32.77
CA ALA A 285 -9.61 -8.29 -31.73
C ALA A 285 -10.08 -9.50 -30.93
N ALA A 286 -10.38 -10.63 -31.58
CA ALA A 286 -10.77 -11.86 -30.90
C ALA A 286 -9.64 -12.43 -30.00
N ILE A 287 -8.38 -12.37 -30.47
CA ILE A 287 -7.22 -12.79 -29.67
C ILE A 287 -7.07 -11.92 -28.41
N LEU A 288 -7.12 -10.59 -28.58
CA LEU A 288 -6.98 -9.68 -27.44
C LEU A 288 -8.17 -9.76 -26.48
N PHE A 289 -9.38 -10.02 -26.99
CA PHE A 289 -10.53 -10.25 -26.14
C PHE A 289 -10.37 -11.50 -25.28
N GLN A 290 -9.91 -12.62 -25.86
CA GLN A 290 -9.60 -13.82 -25.07
C GLN A 290 -8.53 -13.54 -24.02
N TYR A 291 -7.47 -12.82 -24.41
CA TYR A 291 -6.42 -12.41 -23.47
C TYR A 291 -6.95 -11.56 -22.30
N LEU A 292 -7.87 -10.62 -22.56
CA LEU A 292 -8.56 -9.86 -21.51
C LEU A 292 -9.44 -10.75 -20.62
N GLN A 293 -10.13 -11.75 -21.19
CA GLN A 293 -10.93 -12.72 -20.42
C GLN A 293 -10.05 -13.59 -19.51
N ASP A 294 -8.82 -13.86 -19.92
CA ASP A 294 -7.83 -14.64 -19.16
C ASP A 294 -7.11 -13.78 -18.09
N GLY A 295 -7.53 -12.52 -17.89
CA GLY A 295 -6.95 -11.59 -16.90
C GLY A 295 -5.79 -10.74 -17.42
N GLY A 296 -5.47 -10.83 -18.71
CA GLY A 296 -4.46 -10.01 -19.37
C GLY A 296 -4.84 -8.52 -19.39
N ILE A 297 -3.84 -7.65 -19.47
CA ILE A 297 -4.01 -6.19 -19.40
C ILE A 297 -3.71 -5.57 -20.76
N VAL A 298 -4.61 -4.73 -21.28
CA VAL A 298 -4.45 -4.07 -22.59
C VAL A 298 -4.59 -2.56 -22.47
N PHE A 299 -3.56 -1.84 -22.91
CA PHE A 299 -3.60 -0.41 -23.18
C PHE A 299 -3.69 -0.20 -24.69
N ALA A 300 -4.81 0.36 -25.15
CA ALA A 300 -5.08 0.58 -26.56
C ALA A 300 -5.06 2.09 -26.88
N PHE A 301 -3.91 2.59 -27.32
CA PHE A 301 -3.72 3.94 -27.83
C PHE A 301 -3.82 3.90 -29.36
N ILE A 302 -5.02 4.12 -29.90
CA ILE A 302 -5.32 3.86 -31.32
C ILE A 302 -6.15 4.99 -31.92
N GLU A 303 -5.68 5.50 -33.05
CA GLU A 303 -6.27 6.64 -33.79
C GLU A 303 -6.91 6.23 -35.13
N ASN A 304 -7.66 5.12 -35.15
CA ASN A 304 -8.44 4.69 -36.31
C ASN A 304 -9.73 3.98 -35.86
N ASP A 305 -10.55 3.52 -36.80
CA ASP A 305 -11.85 2.88 -36.53
C ASP A 305 -11.74 1.41 -36.08
N SER A 306 -10.57 0.77 -36.22
CA SER A 306 -10.39 -0.65 -35.91
C SER A 306 -10.70 -1.10 -34.48
N PRO A 307 -10.59 -0.27 -33.42
CA PRO A 307 -11.06 -0.63 -32.07
C PRO A 307 -12.55 -1.01 -32.01
N LEU A 308 -13.38 -0.62 -32.98
CA LEU A 308 -14.77 -1.09 -33.08
C LEU A 308 -14.87 -2.63 -33.08
N ASN A 309 -13.89 -3.34 -33.65
CA ASN A 309 -13.85 -4.80 -33.63
C ASN A 309 -13.71 -5.34 -32.20
N LEU A 310 -12.83 -4.76 -31.39
CA LEU A 310 -12.67 -5.16 -29.98
C LEU A 310 -13.87 -4.71 -29.13
N PHE A 311 -14.36 -3.48 -29.36
CA PHE A 311 -15.53 -2.95 -28.65
C PHE A 311 -16.81 -3.75 -28.90
N SER A 312 -16.97 -4.34 -30.09
CA SER A 312 -18.09 -5.25 -30.36
C SER A 312 -18.08 -6.51 -29.47
N LEU A 313 -16.91 -6.90 -28.96
CA LEU A 313 -16.72 -8.06 -28.09
C LEU A 313 -16.85 -7.68 -26.61
N VAL A 314 -16.21 -6.58 -26.17
CA VAL A 314 -16.26 -6.14 -24.77
C VAL A 314 -17.57 -5.43 -24.40
N PHE A 315 -18.30 -4.90 -25.37
CA PHE A 315 -19.62 -4.27 -25.19
C PHE A 315 -20.67 -4.92 -26.10
N PRO A 316 -21.00 -6.20 -25.88
CA PRO A 316 -21.88 -6.94 -26.79
C PRO A 316 -23.25 -6.27 -26.91
N GLY A 317 -23.66 -6.00 -28.15
CA GLY A 317 -24.95 -5.37 -28.48
C GLY A 317 -24.99 -3.85 -28.36
N ALA A 318 -23.90 -3.18 -27.96
CA ALA A 318 -23.82 -1.73 -27.95
C ALA A 318 -23.68 -1.18 -29.38
N GLY A 319 -24.50 -0.17 -29.73
CA GLY A 319 -24.44 0.53 -31.02
C GLY A 319 -23.33 1.57 -31.05
N ILE A 320 -22.08 1.14 -30.88
CA ILE A 320 -20.91 2.03 -30.78
C ILE A 320 -20.55 2.58 -32.15
N THR A 321 -20.36 3.90 -32.23
CA THR A 321 -19.94 4.60 -33.45
C THR A 321 -18.67 5.37 -33.22
N TYR A 322 -17.95 5.63 -34.31
CA TYR A 322 -16.66 6.30 -34.34
C TYR A 322 -16.74 7.63 -35.09
N VAL A 323 -16.10 8.67 -34.55
CA VAL A 323 -15.95 9.99 -35.19
C VAL A 323 -14.59 10.58 -34.83
N LEU A 324 -13.94 11.22 -35.81
CA LEU A 324 -12.74 12.04 -35.58
C LEU A 324 -13.12 13.42 -35.02
N ARG A 325 -12.49 13.82 -33.92
CA ARG A 325 -12.70 15.13 -33.30
C ARG A 325 -11.37 15.85 -33.06
N ASN A 326 -11.45 17.17 -33.14
CA ASN A 326 -10.33 18.08 -32.93
C ASN A 326 -9.15 17.79 -33.89
N GLN A 327 -8.03 18.47 -33.72
CA GLN A 327 -6.81 18.37 -34.52
C GLN A 327 -5.61 18.52 -33.59
N GLY A 328 -4.43 18.14 -34.08
CA GLY A 328 -3.10 18.33 -33.47
C GLY A 328 -3.00 19.46 -32.45
N GLY A 329 -2.63 19.11 -31.21
CA GLY A 329 -2.55 20.01 -30.07
C GLY A 329 -3.87 20.17 -29.32
N ALA A 330 -4.80 19.23 -29.47
CA ALA A 330 -5.97 19.17 -28.60
C ALA A 330 -5.56 18.68 -27.21
N ALA A 331 -6.28 19.15 -26.18
CA ALA A 331 -6.10 18.67 -24.81
C ALA A 331 -7.47 18.38 -24.21
N TYR A 332 -7.58 17.30 -23.44
CA TYR A 332 -8.83 16.79 -22.88
C TYR A 332 -8.74 16.72 -21.36
N ALA A 333 -9.70 17.35 -20.69
CA ALA A 333 -9.72 17.40 -19.23
C ALA A 333 -10.18 16.06 -18.64
N LEU A 334 -9.40 15.54 -17.70
CA LEU A 334 -9.71 14.39 -16.86
C LEU A 334 -10.85 14.71 -15.90
N ALA A 335 -11.85 13.85 -15.90
CA ALA A 335 -12.95 13.87 -14.95
C ALA A 335 -12.44 13.72 -13.50
N ASP A 336 -13.23 14.25 -12.56
CA ASP A 336 -12.99 14.08 -11.13
C ASP A 336 -13.43 12.69 -10.66
N ILE A 337 -12.69 11.67 -11.11
CA ILE A 337 -12.89 10.26 -10.75
C ILE A 337 -11.69 9.85 -9.89
N ASP A 338 -11.97 9.41 -8.66
CA ASP A 338 -10.97 8.83 -7.77
C ASP A 338 -10.71 7.37 -8.17
N ASP A 339 -9.68 7.18 -9.00
CA ASP A 339 -9.27 5.90 -9.57
C ASP A 339 -7.75 5.86 -9.74
N PRO A 340 -7.08 4.70 -9.60
CA PRO A 340 -5.62 4.61 -9.66
C PRO A 340 -4.97 5.19 -10.92
N LEU A 341 -5.70 5.26 -12.03
CA LEU A 341 -5.20 5.81 -13.30
C LEU A 341 -5.12 7.35 -13.29
N THR A 342 -6.00 8.02 -12.54
CA THR A 342 -6.05 9.48 -12.39
C THR A 342 -5.43 9.97 -11.09
N HIS A 343 -5.40 9.13 -10.06
CA HIS A 343 -4.85 9.40 -8.74
C HIS A 343 -4.02 8.20 -8.28
N GLY A 344 -2.72 8.25 -8.56
CA GLY A 344 -1.79 7.14 -8.33
C GLY A 344 -0.42 7.62 -7.83
N PRO A 345 0.58 6.73 -7.76
CA PRO A 345 1.88 7.06 -7.16
C PRO A 345 2.69 8.08 -7.96
N PHE A 346 2.35 8.32 -9.23
CA PHE A 346 2.94 9.41 -10.02
C PHE A 346 2.20 10.74 -9.85
N GLY A 347 1.15 10.80 -9.03
CA GLY A 347 0.43 12.02 -8.66
C GLY A 347 -1.08 11.95 -8.90
N ASP A 348 -1.74 13.06 -8.54
CA ASP A 348 -3.17 13.29 -8.74
C ASP A 348 -3.41 14.25 -9.91
N TYR A 349 -4.08 13.74 -10.94
CA TYR A 349 -4.34 14.41 -12.21
C TYR A 349 -5.83 14.62 -12.48
N ARG A 350 -6.69 14.42 -11.49
CA ARG A 350 -8.11 14.78 -11.60
C ARG A 350 -8.25 16.27 -11.92
N GLY A 351 -9.09 16.60 -12.89
CA GLY A 351 -9.25 17.97 -13.39
C GLY A 351 -8.05 18.53 -14.17
N LYS A 352 -6.98 17.76 -14.40
CA LYS A 352 -5.88 18.10 -15.31
C LYS A 352 -6.20 17.62 -16.73
N ALA A 353 -5.27 17.76 -17.68
CA ALA A 353 -5.50 17.34 -19.06
C ALA A 353 -4.41 16.41 -19.59
N TRP A 354 -4.79 15.58 -20.56
CA TRP A 354 -3.86 14.91 -21.46
C TRP A 354 -3.95 15.55 -22.86
N GLY A 355 -2.88 15.49 -23.63
CA GLY A 355 -2.76 16.06 -24.97
C GLY A 355 -2.78 14.98 -26.05
N GLU A 356 -3.43 15.28 -27.17
CA GLU A 356 -3.46 14.52 -28.42
C GLU A 356 -2.24 14.84 -29.29
N ASP A 357 -1.79 13.90 -30.12
CA ASP A 357 -0.63 14.05 -31.01
C ASP A 357 -1.02 14.27 -32.48
N TYR A 358 -0.65 15.41 -33.07
CA TYR A 358 -0.66 15.79 -34.49
C TYR A 358 -1.92 15.55 -35.36
N SER A 359 -2.62 14.44 -35.20
CA SER A 359 -3.71 13.94 -36.02
C SER A 359 -5.06 14.46 -35.49
N ALA A 360 -6.13 13.70 -35.68
CA ALA A 360 -7.41 14.00 -35.04
C ALA A 360 -7.71 12.86 -34.06
N THR A 361 -8.18 13.19 -32.86
CA THR A 361 -8.52 12.17 -31.88
C THR A 361 -9.70 11.34 -32.35
N THR A 362 -9.54 10.03 -32.26
CA THR A 362 -10.59 9.05 -32.46
C THR A 362 -11.52 9.02 -31.25
N THR A 363 -12.80 9.26 -31.47
CA THR A 363 -13.79 9.37 -30.38
C THR A 363 -14.93 8.39 -30.59
N TYR A 364 -15.53 7.92 -29.49
CA TYR A 364 -16.59 6.91 -29.55
C TYR A 364 -17.86 7.33 -28.83
N ALA A 365 -18.98 7.23 -29.53
CA ALA A 365 -20.31 7.38 -28.97
C ALA A 365 -20.92 6.00 -28.67
N GLY A 366 -21.89 5.95 -27.75
CA GLY A 366 -22.65 4.73 -27.46
C GLY A 366 -21.93 3.71 -26.55
N ILE A 367 -20.81 4.09 -25.94
CA ILE A 367 -20.16 3.28 -24.88
C ILE A 367 -21.10 3.21 -23.65
N PRO A 368 -21.46 2.03 -23.14
CA PRO A 368 -22.31 1.91 -21.95
C PRO A 368 -21.64 2.49 -20.71
N ALA A 369 -22.24 3.54 -20.12
CA ALA A 369 -21.65 4.28 -19.01
C ALA A 369 -21.48 3.43 -17.73
N ASP A 370 -22.31 2.42 -17.53
CA ASP A 370 -22.23 1.46 -16.41
C ASP A 370 -21.10 0.44 -16.56
N LYS A 371 -20.46 0.37 -17.74
CA LYS A 371 -19.38 -0.57 -18.04
C LYS A 371 -17.99 0.05 -18.02
N VAL A 372 -17.89 1.37 -17.92
CA VAL A 372 -16.60 2.09 -17.98
C VAL A 372 -16.43 3.11 -16.86
N TYR A 373 -15.17 3.42 -16.56
CA TYR A 373 -14.81 4.72 -15.99
C TYR A 373 -14.45 5.62 -17.18
N ALA A 374 -15.30 6.61 -17.44
CA ALA A 374 -15.11 7.57 -18.52
C ALA A 374 -14.25 8.73 -18.02
N TYR A 375 -12.97 8.75 -18.39
CA TYR A 375 -12.02 9.74 -17.88
C TYR A 375 -12.04 11.03 -18.68
N THR A 376 -12.16 10.98 -20.00
CA THR A 376 -12.30 12.18 -20.83
C THR A 376 -13.32 12.00 -21.94
N ASP A 377 -14.01 13.09 -22.25
CA ASP A 377 -14.83 13.23 -23.43
C ASP A 377 -14.06 13.96 -24.55
N ALA A 378 -14.71 14.22 -25.68
CA ALA A 378 -14.10 14.91 -26.83
C ALA A 378 -14.09 16.45 -26.70
N ASN A 379 -14.43 17.00 -25.53
CA ASN A 379 -14.41 18.43 -25.29
C ASN A 379 -12.98 18.91 -25.08
N ARG A 380 -12.44 19.57 -26.10
CA ARG A 380 -11.14 20.23 -26.01
C ARG A 380 -11.17 21.30 -24.91
N VAL A 381 -10.13 21.36 -24.09
CA VAL A 381 -9.94 22.42 -23.09
C VAL A 381 -10.03 23.80 -23.74
N GLY A 382 -10.87 24.67 -23.16
CA GLY A 382 -11.11 26.03 -23.67
C GLY A 382 -12.06 26.12 -24.86
N ALA A 383 -12.59 25.00 -25.38
CA ALA A 383 -13.61 25.02 -26.41
C ALA A 383 -15.02 25.24 -25.84
N THR A 384 -15.89 25.87 -26.63
CA THR A 384 -17.31 26.06 -26.29
C THR A 384 -18.23 25.00 -26.90
N THR A 385 -17.73 24.24 -27.87
CA THR A 385 -18.47 23.14 -28.49
C THR A 385 -18.47 21.94 -27.57
N SER A 386 -19.66 21.39 -27.33
CA SER A 386 -19.83 20.19 -26.51
C SER A 386 -20.03 18.93 -27.35
N TYR A 387 -19.32 17.89 -26.97
CA TYR A 387 -19.34 16.53 -27.48
C TYR A 387 -19.58 15.58 -26.30
N THR A 388 -20.19 14.43 -26.59
CA THR A 388 -20.49 13.38 -25.61
C THR A 388 -19.66 12.12 -25.82
N GLU A 389 -18.94 12.05 -26.94
CA GLU A 389 -18.08 10.94 -27.31
C GLU A 389 -16.87 10.87 -26.38
N LEU A 390 -16.48 9.64 -26.01
CA LEU A 390 -15.34 9.41 -25.12
C LEU A 390 -14.03 9.38 -25.91
N THR A 391 -12.98 9.91 -25.27
CA THR A 391 -11.61 9.91 -25.79
C THR A 391 -10.65 9.10 -24.92
N LEU A 392 -10.95 8.92 -23.63
CA LEU A 392 -10.19 8.06 -22.71
C LEU A 392 -11.14 7.39 -21.71
N PHE A 393 -11.05 6.07 -21.58
CA PHE A 393 -11.80 5.31 -20.58
C PHE A 393 -11.07 4.02 -20.20
N ARG A 394 -11.43 3.44 -19.06
CA ARG A 394 -11.15 2.02 -18.78
C ARG A 394 -12.43 1.23 -18.61
N HIS A 395 -12.37 -0.04 -18.99
CA HIS A 395 -13.44 -0.98 -18.73
C HIS A 395 -13.49 -1.35 -17.24
N ARG A 396 -14.68 -1.63 -16.71
CA ARG A 396 -14.89 -2.00 -15.29
C ARG A 396 -14.62 -3.47 -15.00
N GLU A 397 -14.98 -4.34 -15.95
CA GLU A 397 -14.83 -5.81 -15.86
C GLU A 397 -13.49 -6.31 -16.43
N TYR A 398 -13.17 -5.95 -17.68
CA TYR A 398 -11.89 -6.28 -18.31
C TYR A 398 -10.79 -5.25 -18.00
N ASN A 399 -9.53 -5.70 -17.95
CA ASN A 399 -8.36 -4.84 -17.76
C ASN A 399 -7.98 -4.08 -19.06
N LEU A 400 -8.94 -3.39 -19.65
CA LEU A 400 -8.79 -2.61 -20.88
C LEU A 400 -8.80 -1.11 -20.56
N VAL A 401 -7.76 -0.40 -21.00
CA VAL A 401 -7.70 1.07 -21.04
C VAL A 401 -7.59 1.48 -22.50
N PHE A 402 -8.40 2.45 -22.91
CA PHE A 402 -8.42 2.96 -24.27
C PHE A 402 -8.18 4.46 -24.29
N ALA A 403 -7.30 4.93 -25.18
CA ALA A 403 -7.22 6.33 -25.57
C ALA A 403 -7.30 6.47 -27.10
N GLY A 404 -8.06 7.46 -27.56
CA GLY A 404 -8.35 7.74 -28.96
C GLY A 404 -7.19 8.30 -29.79
N ASP A 405 -5.96 8.11 -29.36
CA ASP A 405 -4.79 8.78 -29.90
C ASP A 405 -3.62 7.83 -29.90
N GLY A 406 -3.03 7.58 -31.07
CA GLY A 406 -1.90 6.66 -31.20
C GLY A 406 -0.57 7.25 -30.71
N GLY A 407 -0.53 8.56 -30.53
CA GLY A 407 0.60 9.34 -30.02
C GLY A 407 0.47 9.78 -28.57
N PHE A 408 -0.39 9.14 -27.78
CA PHE A 408 -0.50 9.37 -26.34
C PHE A 408 0.87 9.30 -25.63
N LEU A 409 1.74 8.38 -26.08
CA LEU A 409 3.10 8.14 -25.58
C LEU A 409 4.19 8.93 -26.31
N ALA A 410 3.83 9.73 -27.31
CA ALA A 410 4.77 10.20 -28.29
C ALA A 410 5.70 11.30 -27.75
N ASN A 411 6.99 11.12 -28.04
CA ASN A 411 8.05 12.07 -27.82
C ASN A 411 8.98 12.11 -29.03
N SER A 412 9.05 13.25 -29.71
CA SER A 412 9.91 13.39 -30.88
C SER A 412 11.39 13.32 -30.54
N GLY A 413 12.09 12.25 -30.95
CA GLY A 413 13.55 12.21 -30.89
C GLY A 413 14.12 12.24 -29.47
N ASP A 414 13.38 11.71 -28.51
CA ASP A 414 13.80 11.57 -27.11
C ASP A 414 14.11 12.89 -26.38
N ILE A 415 13.36 13.95 -26.71
CA ILE A 415 13.51 15.28 -26.12
C ILE A 415 13.28 15.25 -24.60
N LYS A 416 14.23 15.85 -23.88
CA LYS A 416 14.20 16.06 -22.42
C LYS A 416 13.83 17.51 -22.09
N GLY A 417 13.10 17.69 -21.00
CA GLY A 417 12.69 19.01 -20.51
C GLY A 417 11.54 19.63 -21.29
N ASP A 418 11.53 20.96 -21.34
CA ASP A 418 10.43 21.75 -21.91
C ASP A 418 10.34 21.60 -23.43
N ARG A 419 9.12 21.56 -23.95
CA ARG A 419 8.84 21.10 -25.31
C ARG A 419 8.34 22.27 -26.14
N THR A 420 9.04 22.54 -27.24
CA THR A 420 8.67 23.65 -28.13
C THR A 420 7.55 23.30 -29.10
N ASN A 421 7.23 22.01 -29.26
CA ASN A 421 6.13 21.58 -30.13
C ASN A 421 4.82 21.59 -29.35
N THR A 422 3.94 22.52 -29.75
CA THR A 422 2.64 22.72 -29.10
C THR A 422 1.53 21.86 -29.71
N ASN A 423 1.77 21.18 -30.84
CA ASN A 423 0.71 20.49 -31.60
C ASN A 423 0.94 18.98 -31.74
N ALA A 424 2.03 18.46 -31.18
CA ALA A 424 2.42 17.06 -31.30
C ALA A 424 3.32 16.65 -30.12
N TYR A 425 3.49 15.36 -29.92
CA TYR A 425 4.42 14.76 -28.96
C TYR A 425 4.17 15.18 -27.51
N PRO A 426 3.01 14.86 -26.93
CA PRO A 426 2.60 15.35 -25.61
C PRO A 426 3.41 14.76 -24.44
N PHE A 427 4.17 13.68 -24.64
CA PHE A 427 4.81 12.91 -23.56
C PHE A 427 6.14 13.49 -23.07
N GLY A 428 6.14 14.23 -21.96
CA GLY A 428 7.31 14.90 -21.39
C GLY A 428 8.10 14.09 -20.35
N VAL A 429 9.45 14.11 -20.44
CA VAL A 429 10.35 13.60 -19.39
C VAL A 429 11.52 14.56 -19.14
N ASP A 430 12.13 14.51 -17.95
CA ASP A 430 13.39 15.22 -17.64
C ASP A 430 14.63 14.42 -18.08
N GLU A 431 15.83 14.96 -17.82
CA GLU A 431 17.13 14.32 -18.11
C GLU A 431 17.32 12.95 -17.42
N SER A 432 16.62 12.71 -16.32
CA SER A 432 16.61 11.44 -15.58
C SER A 432 15.43 10.55 -15.97
N TYR A 433 14.70 10.92 -17.03
CA TYR A 433 13.47 10.28 -17.49
C TYR A 433 12.30 10.28 -16.47
N ASN A 434 12.35 11.14 -15.45
CA ASN A 434 11.17 11.36 -14.61
C ASN A 434 10.10 12.09 -15.44
N PRO A 435 8.81 11.80 -15.23
CA PRO A 435 7.76 12.49 -15.97
C PRO A 435 7.77 13.99 -15.66
N VAL A 436 7.59 14.81 -16.70
CA VAL A 436 7.39 16.26 -16.58
C VAL A 436 6.19 16.69 -17.42
N PRO A 437 5.44 17.72 -16.98
CA PRO A 437 4.31 18.19 -17.75
C PRO A 437 4.80 18.89 -19.03
N ASN A 438 4.00 18.81 -20.10
CA ASN A 438 4.23 19.63 -21.29
C ASN A 438 3.44 20.94 -21.13
N THR A 439 4.15 22.07 -21.03
CA THR A 439 3.55 23.38 -20.78
C THR A 439 3.31 24.14 -22.08
N GLY A 440 2.20 24.88 -22.17
CA GLY A 440 1.86 25.63 -23.39
C GLY A 440 1.41 24.74 -24.56
N TYR A 441 0.93 23.53 -24.28
CA TYR A 441 0.43 22.60 -25.28
C TYR A 441 -0.89 23.08 -25.89
N GLY A 442 -0.98 23.09 -27.22
CA GLY A 442 -2.07 23.68 -28.00
C GLY A 442 -1.75 25.10 -28.50
N THR A 443 -2.72 25.73 -29.16
CA THR A 443 -2.52 27.06 -29.77
C THR A 443 -3.48 28.10 -29.21
N GLY A 444 -2.98 29.32 -29.01
CA GLY A 444 -3.78 30.47 -28.60
C GLY A 444 -4.57 30.22 -27.31
N VAL A 445 -5.89 30.44 -27.37
CA VAL A 445 -6.80 30.27 -26.22
C VAL A 445 -6.96 28.82 -25.76
N TYR A 446 -6.48 27.85 -26.55
CA TYR A 446 -6.51 26.42 -26.22
C TYR A 446 -5.19 25.93 -25.63
N ALA A 447 -4.19 26.81 -25.50
CA ALA A 447 -2.92 26.44 -24.89
C ALA A 447 -3.11 26.11 -23.40
N THR A 448 -2.64 24.95 -22.97
CA THR A 448 -2.78 24.46 -21.60
C THR A 448 -1.57 23.59 -21.20
N THR A 449 -1.58 23.05 -19.99
CA THR A 449 -0.59 22.06 -19.54
C THR A 449 -1.17 20.66 -19.67
N VAL A 450 -0.41 19.73 -20.25
CA VAL A 450 -0.79 18.32 -20.38
C VAL A 450 0.18 17.39 -19.64
N TYR A 451 -0.33 16.25 -19.19
CA TYR A 451 0.32 15.38 -18.21
C TYR A 451 0.47 13.92 -18.67
N ASN A 452 0.54 13.65 -19.98
CA ASN A 452 0.55 12.30 -20.56
C ASN A 452 1.54 11.34 -19.89
N SER A 453 2.77 11.78 -19.62
CA SER A 453 3.80 10.94 -18.99
C SER A 453 3.47 10.56 -17.55
N HIS A 454 2.92 11.48 -16.77
CA HIS A 454 2.49 11.18 -15.41
C HIS A 454 1.27 10.25 -15.38
N ILE A 455 0.29 10.52 -16.24
CA ILE A 455 -0.90 9.69 -16.39
C ILE A 455 -0.49 8.27 -16.80
N PHE A 456 0.42 8.13 -17.76
CA PHE A 456 0.97 6.83 -18.14
C PHE A 456 1.74 6.15 -17.00
N GLY A 457 2.48 6.90 -16.18
CA GLY A 457 3.09 6.38 -14.97
C GLY A 457 2.08 5.75 -14.02
N ASN A 458 0.94 6.42 -13.79
CA ASN A 458 -0.17 5.88 -13.01
C ASN A 458 -0.79 4.63 -13.67
N PHE A 459 -0.95 4.62 -15.00
CA PHE A 459 -1.47 3.46 -15.72
C PHE A 459 -0.58 2.24 -15.50
N MET A 460 0.73 2.41 -15.63
CA MET A 460 1.69 1.32 -15.45
C MET A 460 1.79 0.86 -14.00
N ALA A 461 1.69 1.78 -13.03
CA ALA A 461 1.63 1.43 -11.61
C ALA A 461 0.42 0.54 -11.29
N TRP A 462 -0.77 0.93 -11.77
CA TRP A 462 -1.98 0.12 -11.66
C TRP A 462 -1.82 -1.24 -12.36
N ALA A 463 -1.28 -1.26 -13.58
CA ALA A 463 -1.12 -2.50 -14.32
C ALA A 463 -0.12 -3.47 -13.68
N PHE A 464 0.94 -2.98 -13.03
CA PHE A 464 1.85 -3.86 -12.27
C PHE A 464 1.17 -4.45 -11.04
N GLU A 465 0.34 -3.69 -10.33
CA GLU A 465 -0.44 -4.21 -9.21
C GLU A 465 -1.48 -5.24 -9.67
N GLU A 466 -2.26 -4.94 -10.71
CA GLU A 466 -3.23 -5.89 -11.26
C GLU A 466 -2.53 -7.13 -11.82
N ALA A 467 -1.41 -6.99 -12.54
CA ALA A 467 -0.65 -8.12 -13.05
C ALA A 467 -0.09 -9.01 -11.94
N GLU A 468 0.33 -8.42 -10.82
CA GLU A 468 0.86 -9.17 -9.67
C GLU A 468 -0.22 -9.95 -8.92
N TYR A 469 -1.43 -9.40 -8.79
CA TYR A 469 -2.44 -9.93 -7.86
C TYR A 469 -3.69 -10.51 -8.54
N ARG A 470 -3.97 -10.16 -9.80
CA ARG A 470 -5.16 -10.60 -10.54
C ARG A 470 -4.92 -10.85 -12.04
N GLY A 471 -3.67 -10.82 -12.49
CA GLY A 471 -3.29 -10.92 -13.90
C GLY A 471 -3.24 -12.34 -14.45
N ILE A 472 -2.98 -12.47 -15.74
CA ILE A 472 -2.91 -13.76 -16.45
C ILE A 472 -1.86 -14.74 -15.92
N ASN A 473 -0.85 -14.24 -15.20
CA ASN A 473 0.26 -15.02 -14.65
C ASN A 473 0.18 -15.20 -13.12
N THR A 474 -0.93 -14.79 -12.48
CA THR A 474 -1.11 -15.02 -11.04
C THR A 474 -1.50 -16.47 -10.79
N ASN A 475 -0.65 -17.20 -10.08
CA ASN A 475 -0.95 -18.53 -9.55
C ASN A 475 -1.46 -18.43 -8.11
#